data_AF-A0A0L1J559-F1
#
_entry.id   AF-A0A0L1J559-F1
#
_cell.length_a   1.000
_cell.length_b   1.000
_cell.length_c   1.000
_cell.angle_alpha   90.00
_cell.angle_beta   90.00
_cell.angle_gamma   90.00
#
_symmetry.space_group_name_H-M   'P 1'
#
loop_
_entity.id
_entity.type
_entity.pdbx_description
1 polymer ?
#
loop_
_entity_poly.entity_id
_entity_poly.type
_entity_poly.pdbx_seq_one_letter_code
_entity_poly.pdbx_strand_id
1 'polypeptide(L)'
;MGVQKKTRKFAQVKRAIKKHDDRAKKDNNAPKQDKAKGDEVVRAIPQAPSNMFFAANTALGPPYHVLVDTNFVSHSIRAKTDMLKSMMDLLYAKCIPTFTDCTIAELEKLGDKFRLALRVAKDPRWARVRCDHPGTYADDCLVDRITKHRIYIVATNDKDLVRRIRKIPGVPIMKVARAKYVIERLPDHFDAGVIGLTTALRIQETLNRNQSIHLIARDFPNTTSLNYASPWAGAHYRPVPGSTPQAVREETQAKETYRYLKQLASSDVSSGVAVVEGIEHLENPPAEYLDEQSVRESYGHLDGFRRLGRDECPAGVRWGVRYDTVAINSPVY
;
A
#
# COMPACT_ATOMS: atom_id res chain seq x y z
N MET A 1 79.51 30.72 58.39
CA MET A 1 79.07 30.13 57.11
C MET A 1 77.57 30.37 56.95
N GLY A 2 77.16 31.26 56.05
CA GLY A 2 75.74 31.55 55.80
C GLY A 2 75.17 30.69 54.67
N VAL A 3 74.12 29.92 54.95
CA VAL A 3 73.51 28.96 54.02
C VAL A 3 72.83 29.68 52.85
N GLN A 4 73.06 29.18 51.63
CA GLN A 4 72.52 29.72 50.37
C GLN A 4 70.98 29.71 50.38
N LYS A 5 70.34 30.87 50.16
CA LYS A 5 68.88 31.00 50.19
C LYS A 5 68.26 30.36 48.94
N LYS A 6 67.26 29.49 49.13
CA LYS A 6 66.51 28.86 48.03
C LYS A 6 65.86 29.92 47.13
N THR A 7 66.11 29.81 45.83
CA THR A 7 65.53 30.68 44.79
C THR A 7 64.01 30.45 44.67
N ARG A 8 63.25 31.54 44.58
CA ARG A 8 61.78 31.48 44.42
C ARG A 8 61.43 31.13 42.97
N LYS A 9 60.39 30.31 42.78
CA LYS A 9 59.88 29.96 41.45
C LYS A 9 59.00 31.10 40.92
N PHE A 10 59.21 31.51 39.67
CA PHE A 10 58.37 32.50 39.00
C PHE A 10 56.98 31.93 38.68
N ALA A 11 55.95 32.79 38.71
CA ALA A 11 54.55 32.45 38.41
C ALA A 11 53.90 31.35 39.30
N GLN A 12 54.26 31.27 40.59
CA GLN A 12 53.52 30.43 41.53
C GLN A 12 52.13 31.02 41.81
N VAL A 13 51.10 30.31 41.36
CA VAL A 13 49.70 30.59 41.67
C VAL A 13 49.21 29.72 42.82
N LYS A 14 48.23 30.22 43.58
CA LYS A 14 47.52 29.44 44.60
C LYS A 14 46.79 28.28 43.92
N ARG A 15 46.96 27.05 44.43
CA ARG A 15 46.30 25.87 43.87
C ARG A 15 44.78 26.00 44.06
N ALA A 16 44.05 26.16 42.95
CA ALA A 16 42.59 26.13 42.91
C ALA A 16 42.10 24.77 42.36
N ILE A 17 40.85 24.42 42.68
CA ILE A 17 40.19 23.22 42.14
C ILE A 17 40.09 23.37 40.62
N LYS A 18 40.53 22.34 39.90
CA LYS A 18 40.53 22.33 38.43
C LYS A 18 39.21 21.77 37.90
N LYS A 19 38.84 22.15 36.67
CA LYS A 19 37.66 21.62 35.96
C LYS A 19 37.68 20.09 35.77
N HIS A 20 38.87 19.49 35.78
CA HIS A 20 39.08 18.04 35.65
C HIS A 20 39.36 17.36 37.01
N ASP A 21 39.11 18.05 38.11
CA ASP A 21 39.24 17.45 39.45
C ASP A 21 38.09 16.47 39.68
N ASP A 22 38.39 15.21 39.99
CA ASP A 22 37.41 14.15 40.19
C ASP A 22 36.45 14.43 41.36
N ARG A 23 36.82 15.35 42.27
CA ARG A 23 36.00 15.78 43.40
C ARG A 23 34.98 16.85 43.02
N ALA A 24 35.17 17.54 41.90
CA ALA A 24 34.16 18.43 41.37
C ALA A 24 33.04 17.58 40.75
N LYS A 25 31.86 17.54 41.38
CA LYS A 25 30.67 16.92 40.80
C LYS A 25 30.42 17.54 39.43
N LYS A 26 30.69 16.79 38.37
CA LYS A 26 30.28 17.17 37.01
C LYS A 26 28.77 17.30 37.03
N ASP A 27 28.27 18.39 36.45
CA ASP A 27 26.86 18.63 36.30
C ASP A 27 26.21 17.41 35.63
N ASN A 28 25.24 16.78 36.29
CA ASN A 28 24.62 15.52 35.83
C ASN A 28 23.83 15.69 34.52
N ASN A 29 23.71 16.94 34.01
CA ASN A 29 23.12 17.28 32.72
C ASN A 29 24.11 17.29 31.54
N ALA A 30 25.41 17.04 31.76
CA ALA A 30 26.29 16.73 30.64
C ALA A 30 25.96 15.30 30.14
N PRO A 31 25.79 15.08 28.83
CA PRO A 31 25.49 13.75 28.31
C PRO A 31 26.60 12.81 28.75
N LYS A 32 26.25 11.81 29.57
CA LYS A 32 27.15 10.71 29.89
C LYS A 32 27.45 10.01 28.57
N GLN A 33 28.62 10.28 28.00
CA GLN A 33 29.22 9.36 27.05
C GLN A 33 29.56 8.12 27.86
N ASP A 34 28.67 7.13 27.81
CA ASP A 34 29.00 5.79 28.25
C ASP A 34 30.31 5.41 27.57
N LYS A 35 31.37 5.22 28.36
CA LYS A 35 32.63 4.68 27.85
C LYS A 35 32.31 3.30 27.28
N ALA A 36 32.20 3.23 25.96
CA ALA A 36 31.99 1.99 25.24
C ALA A 36 33.06 0.98 25.68
N LYS A 37 32.62 -0.23 26.03
CA LYS A 37 33.49 -1.39 26.14
C LYS A 37 34.11 -1.64 24.77
N GLY A 38 35.43 -1.56 24.67
CA GLY A 38 36.19 -2.02 23.51
C GLY A 38 36.30 -0.99 22.39
N ASP A 39 37.49 -0.97 21.79
CA ASP A 39 38.02 -0.01 20.80
C ASP A 39 37.35 -0.08 19.40
N GLU A 40 36.11 -0.56 19.31
CA GLU A 40 35.42 -0.82 18.05
C GLU A 40 34.27 0.17 17.85
N VAL A 41 34.48 1.17 16.99
CA VAL A 41 33.43 2.11 16.57
C VAL A 41 32.49 1.39 15.60
N VAL A 42 31.48 0.69 16.14
CA VAL A 42 30.47 0.01 15.33
C VAL A 42 29.44 1.02 14.80
N ARG A 43 29.46 1.27 13.49
CA ARG A 43 28.42 2.06 12.82
C ARG A 43 27.21 1.19 12.49
N ALA A 44 26.16 1.25 13.33
CA ALA A 44 24.91 0.56 13.06
C ALA A 44 24.08 1.31 11.98
N ILE A 45 24.20 0.88 10.72
CA ILE A 45 23.30 1.32 9.64
C ILE A 45 22.17 0.30 9.53
N PRO A 46 20.91 0.67 9.82
CA PRO A 46 19.80 -0.25 9.64
C PRO A 46 19.62 -0.57 8.16
N GLN A 47 19.65 -1.85 7.81
CA GLN A 47 19.35 -2.30 6.45
C GLN A 47 17.86 -2.11 6.16
N ALA A 48 17.54 -1.73 4.91
CA ALA A 48 16.15 -1.74 4.46
C ALA A 48 15.63 -3.18 4.45
N PRO A 49 14.39 -3.42 4.87
CA PRO A 49 13.86 -4.79 4.91
C PRO A 49 13.60 -5.32 3.48
N SER A 50 13.74 -6.63 3.30
CA SER A 50 13.67 -7.30 2.00
C SER A 50 12.28 -7.30 1.35
N ASN A 51 11.22 -7.12 2.14
CA ASN A 51 9.83 -7.05 1.67
C ASN A 51 9.45 -5.72 1.01
N MET A 52 10.39 -4.77 0.96
CA MET A 52 10.17 -3.46 0.39
C MET A 52 10.77 -3.40 -1.01
N PHE A 53 9.92 -3.17 -2.00
CA PHE A 53 10.35 -2.70 -3.30
C PHE A 53 10.27 -1.17 -3.29
N PHE A 54 11.40 -0.53 -2.98
CA PHE A 54 11.49 0.91 -2.66
C PHE A 54 10.56 1.32 -1.51
N ALA A 55 9.41 1.93 -1.82
CA ALA A 55 8.40 2.36 -0.84
C ALA A 55 7.15 1.47 -0.84
N ALA A 56 7.00 0.60 -1.85
CA ALA A 56 5.92 -0.36 -1.95
C ALA A 56 6.26 -1.61 -1.14
N ASN A 57 5.30 -2.08 -0.36
CA ASN A 57 5.46 -3.22 0.52
C ASN A 57 4.76 -4.43 -0.08
N THR A 58 5.54 -5.35 -0.64
CA THR A 58 5.02 -6.53 -1.34
C THR A 58 4.57 -7.64 -0.39
N ALA A 59 4.90 -7.54 0.90
CA ALA A 59 4.47 -8.52 1.91
C ALA A 59 3.11 -8.22 2.54
N LEU A 60 2.47 -7.09 2.21
CA LEU A 60 1.10 -6.83 2.61
C LEU A 60 0.17 -7.58 1.68
N GLY A 61 -0.45 -8.64 2.21
CA GLY A 61 -1.48 -9.39 1.51
C GLY A 61 -2.55 -9.92 2.47
N PRO A 62 -3.68 -10.42 1.96
CA PRO A 62 -4.69 -11.07 2.77
C PRO A 62 -4.14 -12.34 3.46
N PRO A 63 -4.41 -12.57 4.77
CA PRO A 63 -5.22 -11.74 5.66
C PRO A 63 -4.48 -10.50 6.19
N TYR A 64 -5.11 -9.33 6.10
CA TYR A 64 -4.52 -8.08 6.57
C TYR A 64 -4.55 -7.97 8.09
N HIS A 65 -3.39 -7.78 8.71
CA HIS A 65 -3.29 -7.48 10.13
C HIS A 65 -3.35 -5.97 10.36
N VAL A 66 -4.41 -5.51 11.04
CA VAL A 66 -4.64 -4.09 11.30
C VAL A 66 -4.36 -3.80 12.77
N LEU A 67 -3.28 -3.07 13.07
CA LEU A 67 -2.98 -2.58 14.42
C LEU A 67 -3.95 -1.46 14.77
N VAL A 68 -4.72 -1.64 15.84
CA VAL A 68 -5.77 -0.70 16.24
C VAL A 68 -5.34 0.12 17.44
N ASP A 69 -5.46 1.44 17.29
CA ASP A 69 -5.20 2.44 18.32
C ASP A 69 -6.46 2.77 19.16
N THR A 70 -6.28 3.27 20.38
CA THR A 70 -7.36 3.59 21.34
C THR A 70 -8.34 4.62 20.79
N ASN A 71 -7.81 5.63 20.10
CA ASN A 71 -8.59 6.70 19.50
C ASN A 71 -9.47 6.19 18.34
N PHE A 72 -8.96 5.24 17.53
CA PHE A 72 -9.69 4.67 16.42
C PHE A 72 -10.95 3.91 16.86
N VAL A 73 -10.85 3.12 17.94
CA VAL A 73 -12.00 2.42 18.53
C VAL A 73 -13.07 3.42 18.98
N SER A 74 -12.63 4.48 19.66
CA SER A 74 -13.51 5.54 20.16
C SER A 74 -14.25 6.25 19.02
N HIS A 75 -13.56 6.54 17.92
CA HIS A 75 -14.16 7.13 16.72
C HIS A 75 -15.12 6.17 16.01
N SER A 76 -14.78 4.89 15.92
CA SER A 76 -15.62 3.86 15.30
C SER A 76 -16.95 3.67 16.03
N ILE A 77 -16.92 3.66 17.36
CA ILE A 77 -18.12 3.59 18.20
C ILE A 77 -19.00 4.82 18.00
N ARG A 78 -18.42 6.03 18.00
CA ARG A 78 -19.17 7.28 17.75
C ARG A 78 -19.81 7.30 16.37
N ALA A 79 -19.12 6.76 15.37
CA ALA A 79 -19.62 6.63 13.99
C ALA A 79 -20.64 5.50 13.81
N LYS A 80 -20.89 4.67 14.84
CA LYS A 80 -21.76 3.48 14.80
C LYS A 80 -21.35 2.49 13.70
N THR A 81 -20.05 2.37 13.48
CA THR A 81 -19.47 1.53 12.44
C THR A 81 -18.98 0.22 13.05
N ASP A 82 -19.40 -0.92 12.48
CA ASP A 82 -18.85 -2.22 12.86
C ASP A 82 -17.44 -2.36 12.30
N MET A 83 -16.46 -2.47 13.20
CA MET A 83 -15.05 -2.39 12.85
C MET A 83 -14.61 -3.51 11.90
N LEU A 84 -15.00 -4.76 12.16
CA LEU A 84 -14.55 -5.87 11.32
C LEU A 84 -15.21 -5.79 9.93
N LYS A 85 -16.53 -5.56 9.89
CA LYS A 85 -17.29 -5.43 8.65
C LYS A 85 -16.75 -4.29 7.80
N SER A 86 -16.59 -3.09 8.37
CA SER A 86 -16.14 -1.93 7.61
C SER A 86 -14.66 -1.99 7.21
N MET A 87 -13.81 -2.73 7.94
CA MET A 87 -12.46 -3.04 7.46
C MET A 87 -12.50 -3.95 6.23
N MET A 88 -13.34 -4.99 6.24
CA MET A 88 -13.51 -5.91 5.11
C MET A 88 -14.15 -5.22 3.89
N ASP A 89 -15.15 -4.36 4.11
CA ASP A 89 -15.78 -3.57 3.04
C ASP A 89 -14.80 -2.57 2.38
N LEU A 90 -13.81 -2.07 3.13
CA LEU A 90 -12.79 -1.15 2.64
C LEU A 90 -11.67 -1.87 1.88
N LEU A 91 -11.17 -2.98 2.43
CA LEU A 91 -10.00 -3.70 1.90
C LEU A 91 -10.38 -4.83 0.93
N TYR A 92 -11.67 -5.13 0.78
CA TYR A 92 -12.20 -6.24 -0.02
C TYR A 92 -11.52 -7.59 0.26
N ALA A 93 -11.05 -7.78 1.50
CA ALA A 93 -10.26 -8.93 1.91
C ALA A 93 -10.44 -9.24 3.40
N LYS A 94 -10.02 -10.44 3.81
CA LYS A 94 -10.04 -10.86 5.22
C LYS A 94 -9.12 -9.95 6.05
N CYS A 95 -9.68 -9.32 7.08
CA CYS A 95 -8.96 -8.43 7.98
C CYS A 95 -8.96 -9.01 9.41
N ILE A 96 -7.84 -8.85 10.12
CA ILE A 96 -7.66 -9.29 11.50
C ILE A 96 -7.28 -8.05 12.33
N PRO A 97 -8.26 -7.45 13.03
CA PRO A 97 -7.99 -6.42 14.02
C PRO A 97 -7.05 -6.96 15.09
N THR A 98 -5.99 -6.20 15.36
CA THR A 98 -4.91 -6.60 16.24
C THR A 98 -4.65 -5.52 17.28
N PHE A 99 -4.74 -5.87 18.56
CA PHE A 99 -4.51 -4.97 19.68
C PHE A 99 -3.20 -5.29 20.39
N THR A 100 -2.48 -4.25 20.81
CA THR A 100 -1.27 -4.40 21.62
C THR A 100 -1.62 -4.36 23.10
N ASP A 101 -0.76 -4.95 23.94
CA ASP A 101 -0.95 -4.87 25.39
C ASP A 101 -1.00 -3.43 25.91
N CYS A 102 -0.22 -2.53 25.32
CA CYS A 102 -0.20 -1.12 25.70
C CYS A 102 -1.49 -0.38 25.31
N THR A 103 -2.11 -0.65 24.14
CA THR A 103 -3.38 -0.01 23.78
C THR A 103 -4.52 -0.48 24.66
N ILE A 104 -4.54 -1.76 25.05
CA ILE A 104 -5.51 -2.28 26.02
C ILE A 104 -5.29 -1.63 27.40
N ALA A 105 -4.05 -1.54 27.87
CA ALA A 105 -3.73 -0.92 29.15
C ALA A 105 -4.08 0.57 29.18
N GLU A 106 -3.92 1.28 28.06
CA GLU A 106 -4.34 2.68 27.92
C GLU A 106 -5.87 2.82 27.99
N LEU A 107 -6.63 1.94 27.31
CA LEU A 107 -8.09 1.89 27.44
C LEU A 107 -8.55 1.59 28.87
N GLU A 108 -7.82 0.75 29.61
CA GLU A 108 -8.12 0.47 31.03
C GLU A 108 -7.88 1.71 31.91
N LYS A 109 -6.83 2.49 31.64
CA LYS A 109 -6.52 3.73 32.36
C LYS A 109 -7.53 4.85 32.13
N LEU A 110 -8.14 4.90 30.94
CA LEU A 110 -9.14 5.91 30.61
C LEU A 110 -10.48 5.74 31.36
N GLY A 111 -10.66 4.59 32.05
CA GLY A 111 -11.75 4.35 33.00
C GLY A 111 -13.14 4.16 32.37
N ASP A 112 -14.18 4.41 33.17
CA ASP A 112 -15.56 4.03 32.83
C ASP A 112 -16.12 4.66 31.56
N LYS A 113 -15.63 5.86 31.19
CA LYS A 113 -16.05 6.55 29.96
C LYS A 113 -15.78 5.74 28.70
N PHE A 114 -14.76 4.88 28.71
CA PHE A 114 -14.34 4.06 27.58
C PHE A 114 -14.65 2.56 27.79
N ARG A 115 -15.53 2.21 28.74
CA ARG A 115 -15.90 0.82 29.03
C ARG A 115 -16.42 0.05 27.81
N LEU A 116 -17.16 0.72 26.91
CA LEU A 116 -17.62 0.12 25.66
C LEU A 116 -16.45 -0.16 24.72
N ALA A 117 -15.52 0.78 24.58
CA ALA A 117 -14.30 0.61 23.78
C ALA A 117 -13.42 -0.52 24.33
N LEU A 118 -13.31 -0.65 25.65
CA LEU A 118 -12.58 -1.75 26.30
C LEU A 118 -13.22 -3.11 26.05
N ARG A 119 -14.56 -3.21 26.10
CA ARG A 119 -15.27 -4.46 25.78
C ARG A 119 -15.05 -4.86 24.33
N VAL A 120 -15.14 -3.89 23.44
CA VAL A 120 -14.87 -4.04 22.01
C VAL A 120 -13.43 -4.53 21.83
N ALA A 121 -12.42 -3.84 22.36
CA ALA A 121 -10.99 -4.22 22.38
C ALA A 121 -10.68 -5.63 22.91
N LYS A 122 -11.50 -6.17 23.83
CA LYS A 122 -11.32 -7.50 24.42
C LYS A 122 -12.15 -8.60 23.75
N ASP A 123 -12.71 -8.36 22.56
CA ASP A 123 -13.42 -9.39 21.81
C ASP A 123 -12.47 -10.55 21.46
N PRO A 124 -12.84 -11.81 21.75
CA PRO A 124 -12.01 -12.99 21.46
C PRO A 124 -11.70 -13.21 19.98
N ARG A 125 -12.43 -12.56 19.07
CA ARG A 125 -12.18 -12.64 17.62
C ARG A 125 -10.90 -11.93 17.20
N TRP A 126 -10.35 -11.07 18.05
CA TRP A 126 -9.25 -10.16 17.70
C TRP A 126 -7.91 -10.73 18.11
N ALA A 127 -6.89 -10.47 17.31
CA ALA A 127 -5.54 -10.89 17.63
C ALA A 127 -4.96 -9.97 18.71
N ARG A 128 -4.22 -10.54 19.66
CA ARG A 128 -3.53 -9.78 20.70
C ARG A 128 -2.02 -9.96 20.55
N VAL A 129 -1.31 -8.84 20.52
CA VAL A 129 0.15 -8.80 20.38
C VAL A 129 0.77 -8.34 21.70
N ARG A 130 1.70 -9.15 22.20
CA ARG A 130 2.44 -8.88 23.43
C ARG A 130 3.51 -7.81 23.21
N CYS A 131 3.68 -6.96 24.21
CA CYS A 131 4.65 -5.87 24.19
C CYS A 131 5.81 -6.14 25.16
N ASP A 132 7.03 -5.96 24.68
CA ASP A 132 8.26 -6.14 25.46
C ASP A 132 8.93 -4.79 25.75
N HIS A 133 8.21 -3.86 26.36
CA HIS A 133 8.75 -2.56 26.75
C HIS A 133 8.18 -2.10 28.10
N PRO A 134 8.94 -1.33 28.89
CA PRO A 134 8.42 -0.71 30.10
C PRO A 134 7.46 0.43 29.75
N GLY A 135 6.33 0.51 30.47
CA GLY A 135 5.34 1.58 30.30
C GLY A 135 4.23 1.28 29.30
N THR A 136 3.32 2.24 29.13
CA THR A 136 2.06 2.07 28.38
C THR A 136 1.86 3.14 27.31
N TYR A 137 2.93 3.66 26.71
CA TYR A 137 2.80 4.66 25.66
C TYR A 137 2.54 3.96 24.31
N ALA A 138 1.27 3.91 23.89
CA ALA A 138 0.86 3.14 22.72
C ALA A 138 1.51 3.61 21.42
N ASP A 139 1.62 4.93 21.23
CA ASP A 139 2.21 5.54 20.03
C ASP A 139 3.63 5.05 19.75
N ASP A 140 4.48 5.05 20.78
CA ASP A 140 5.88 4.62 20.65
C ASP A 140 5.97 3.13 20.38
N CYS A 141 5.12 2.33 21.04
CA CYS A 141 5.03 0.90 20.78
C CYS A 141 4.61 0.61 19.34
N LEU A 142 3.60 1.29 18.83
CA LEU A 142 3.11 1.09 17.47
C LEU A 142 4.21 1.47 16.48
N VAL A 143 4.82 2.64 16.63
CA VAL A 143 5.89 3.12 15.74
C VAL A 143 7.10 2.18 15.75
N ASP A 144 7.57 1.73 16.91
CA ASP A 144 8.70 0.79 17.01
C ASP A 144 8.36 -0.55 16.34
N ARG A 145 7.17 -1.09 16.61
CA ARG A 145 6.71 -2.37 16.04
C ARG A 145 6.64 -2.32 14.52
N ILE A 146 6.06 -1.27 13.97
CA ILE A 146 5.92 -1.09 12.52
C ILE A 146 7.28 -0.85 11.86
N THR A 147 8.18 -0.14 12.54
CA THR A 147 9.54 0.10 12.05
C THR A 147 10.32 -1.20 11.90
N LYS A 148 10.15 -2.13 12.85
CA LYS A 148 10.73 -3.48 12.84
C LYS A 148 10.02 -4.39 11.84
N HIS A 149 8.70 -4.43 11.89
CA HIS A 149 7.86 -5.33 11.10
C HIS A 149 6.85 -4.55 10.29
N ARG A 150 7.19 -4.28 9.03
CA ARG A 150 6.30 -3.63 8.06
C ARG A 150 5.32 -4.65 7.48
N ILE A 151 4.49 -5.28 8.30
CA ILE A 151 3.46 -6.24 7.87
C ILE A 151 2.07 -5.85 8.37
N TYR A 152 1.95 -4.65 8.93
CA TYR A 152 0.75 -4.16 9.58
C TYR A 152 0.19 -2.94 8.84
N ILE A 153 -1.13 -2.85 8.80
CA ILE A 153 -1.87 -1.61 8.54
C ILE A 153 -2.15 -0.95 9.89
N VAL A 154 -2.07 0.38 9.99
CA VAL A 154 -2.33 1.08 11.26
C VAL A 154 -3.65 1.81 11.20
N ALA A 155 -4.57 1.48 12.10
CA ALA A 155 -5.83 2.18 12.27
C ALA A 155 -5.72 3.21 13.38
N THR A 156 -5.58 4.50 13.02
CA THR A 156 -5.52 5.62 13.97
C THR A 156 -6.11 6.89 13.38
N ASN A 157 -6.75 7.69 14.23
CA ASN A 157 -7.25 9.02 13.91
C ASN A 157 -6.40 10.13 14.56
N ASP A 158 -5.35 9.77 15.30
CA ASP A 158 -4.44 10.74 15.92
C ASP A 158 -3.55 11.41 14.87
N LYS A 159 -3.51 12.75 14.85
CA LYS A 159 -2.77 13.52 13.84
C LYS A 159 -1.26 13.38 13.99
N ASP A 160 -0.76 13.29 15.21
CA ASP A 160 0.67 13.24 15.50
C ASP A 160 1.22 11.82 15.27
N LEU A 161 0.48 10.78 15.66
CA LEU A 161 0.82 9.41 15.32
C LEU A 161 0.83 9.20 13.80
N VAL A 162 -0.17 9.73 13.08
CA VAL A 162 -0.21 9.70 11.61
C VAL A 162 1.02 10.39 11.00
N ARG A 163 1.42 11.56 11.51
CA ARG A 163 2.64 12.26 11.03
C ARG A 163 3.90 11.43 11.24
N ARG A 164 3.99 10.69 12.34
CA ARG A 164 5.12 9.79 12.63
C ARG A 164 5.14 8.59 11.69
N ILE A 165 4.00 7.91 11.51
CA ILE A 165 3.88 6.75 10.62
C ILE A 165 4.16 7.14 9.17
N ARG A 166 3.77 8.34 8.74
CA ARG A 166 4.07 8.84 7.38
C ARG A 166 5.56 8.96 7.06
N LYS A 167 6.43 9.00 8.05
CA LYS A 167 7.89 8.98 7.82
C LYS A 167 8.41 7.58 7.52
N ILE A 168 7.63 6.54 7.83
CA ILE A 168 7.96 5.14 7.57
C ILE A 168 7.33 4.74 6.23
N PRO A 169 8.14 4.35 5.22
CA PRO A 169 7.60 3.89 3.94
C PRO A 169 6.99 2.48 4.09
N GLY A 170 6.00 2.17 3.24
CA GLY A 170 5.39 0.83 3.14
C GLY A 170 4.33 0.49 4.19
N VAL A 171 3.85 1.50 4.94
CA VAL A 171 2.87 1.31 6.01
C VAL A 171 1.57 2.06 5.67
N PRO A 172 0.48 1.34 5.36
CA PRO A 172 -0.82 1.95 5.14
C PRO A 172 -1.46 2.44 6.44
N ILE A 173 -2.23 3.51 6.33
CA ILE A 173 -2.90 4.15 7.47
C ILE A 173 -4.41 4.16 7.22
N MET A 174 -5.17 3.53 8.11
CA MET A 174 -6.63 3.51 8.10
C MET A 174 -7.18 4.55 9.08
N LYS A 175 -8.19 5.31 8.63
CA LYS A 175 -8.84 6.40 9.37
C LYS A 175 -10.35 6.28 9.32
N VAL A 176 -11.02 6.72 10.38
CA VAL A 176 -12.47 6.93 10.37
C VAL A 176 -12.77 8.32 9.82
N ALA A 177 -13.55 8.40 8.73
CA ALA A 177 -14.00 9.66 8.14
C ALA A 177 -15.42 9.52 7.58
N ARG A 178 -16.31 10.48 7.87
CA ARG A 178 -17.71 10.51 7.36
C ARG A 178 -18.45 9.18 7.53
N ALA A 179 -18.35 8.57 8.72
CA ALA A 179 -18.95 7.29 9.07
C ALA A 179 -18.51 6.07 8.21
N LYS A 180 -17.39 6.20 7.50
CA LYS A 180 -16.73 5.12 6.76
C LYS A 180 -15.25 5.04 7.14
N TYR A 181 -14.61 3.94 6.81
CA TYR A 181 -13.16 3.84 6.88
C TYR A 181 -12.54 4.25 5.56
N VAL A 182 -11.41 4.93 5.65
CA VAL A 182 -10.61 5.40 4.51
C VAL A 182 -9.19 4.94 4.74
N ILE A 183 -8.52 4.48 3.69
CA ILE A 183 -7.12 4.08 3.74
C ILE A 183 -6.25 5.07 2.97
N GLU A 184 -5.09 5.38 3.55
CA GLU A 184 -4.02 6.18 2.97
C GLU A 184 -2.82 5.25 2.71
N ARG A 185 -2.10 5.46 1.60
CA ARG A 185 -0.86 4.74 1.26
C ARG A 185 -0.98 3.22 1.12
N LEU A 186 -2.16 2.73 0.74
CA LEU A 186 -2.22 1.40 0.13
C LEU A 186 -1.76 1.52 -1.34
N PRO A 187 -0.83 0.68 -1.81
CA PRO A 187 -0.32 0.71 -3.19
C PRO A 187 -1.37 0.36 -4.26
N ASP A 188 -2.59 -0.01 -3.87
CA ASP A 188 -3.71 -0.17 -4.80
C ASP A 188 -4.23 1.21 -5.19
N HIS A 189 -3.60 1.74 -6.24
CA HIS A 189 -3.52 3.15 -6.57
C HIS A 189 -4.63 3.61 -7.54
N PHE A 190 -5.20 4.79 -7.27
CA PHE A 190 -6.04 5.53 -8.22
C PHE A 190 -5.13 6.16 -9.30
N ASP A 191 -5.01 5.49 -10.44
CA ASP A 191 -4.26 5.99 -11.58
C ASP A 191 -5.17 6.21 -12.78
N ALA A 192 -4.89 7.25 -13.58
CA ALA A 192 -5.60 7.51 -14.83
C ALA A 192 -5.00 6.68 -15.97
N GLY A 193 -4.97 5.35 -15.83
CA GLY A 193 -4.60 4.45 -16.92
C GLY A 193 -5.62 4.45 -18.06
N VAL A 194 -5.46 3.55 -19.03
CA VAL A 194 -6.32 3.43 -20.24
C VAL A 194 -7.81 3.52 -19.90
N ILE A 195 -8.29 2.77 -18.89
CA ILE A 195 -9.71 2.77 -18.49
C ILE A 195 -10.16 4.15 -17.99
N GLY A 196 -9.37 4.79 -17.13
CA GLY A 196 -9.72 6.06 -16.50
C GLY A 196 -9.80 7.21 -17.51
N LEU A 197 -8.81 7.31 -18.40
CA LEU A 197 -8.78 8.35 -19.44
C LEU A 197 -9.84 8.13 -20.50
N THR A 198 -10.02 6.89 -20.96
CA THR A 198 -11.07 6.58 -21.94
C THR A 198 -12.43 6.93 -21.37
N THR A 199 -12.70 6.59 -20.10
CA THR A 199 -13.95 6.95 -19.44
C THR A 199 -14.15 8.46 -19.44
N ALA A 200 -13.11 9.23 -19.08
CA ALA A 200 -13.21 10.68 -19.06
C ALA A 200 -13.43 11.28 -20.46
N LEU A 201 -12.73 10.79 -21.47
CA LEU A 201 -12.91 11.19 -22.86
C LEU A 201 -14.34 10.92 -23.34
N ARG A 202 -14.86 9.72 -23.08
CA ARG A 202 -16.25 9.36 -23.43
C ARG A 202 -17.28 10.22 -22.73
N ILE A 203 -17.07 10.56 -21.45
CA ILE A 203 -17.98 11.48 -20.74
C ILE A 203 -17.88 12.87 -21.37
N GLN A 204 -16.68 13.36 -21.69
CA GLN A 204 -16.45 14.67 -22.29
C GLN A 204 -17.24 14.86 -23.59
N GLU A 205 -17.33 13.83 -24.44
CA GLU A 205 -18.13 13.85 -25.67
C GLU A 205 -19.63 14.08 -25.43
N THR A 206 -20.14 13.78 -24.23
CA THR A 206 -21.56 13.91 -23.87
C THR A 206 -21.87 15.16 -23.04
N LEU A 207 -20.85 15.94 -22.65
CA LEU A 207 -21.03 17.11 -21.80
C LEU A 207 -21.60 18.31 -22.57
N ASN A 208 -22.48 19.06 -21.89
CA ASN A 208 -22.90 20.37 -22.36
C ASN A 208 -21.84 21.43 -22.06
N ARG A 209 -21.89 22.58 -22.75
CA ARG A 209 -20.93 23.70 -22.57
C ARG A 209 -20.77 24.22 -21.14
N ASN A 210 -21.73 23.96 -20.26
CA ASN A 210 -21.71 24.40 -18.86
C ASN A 210 -21.15 23.33 -17.90
N GLN A 211 -20.72 22.17 -18.41
CA GLN A 211 -20.21 21.06 -17.61
C GLN A 211 -18.72 20.88 -17.92
N SER A 212 -17.93 20.56 -16.89
CA SER A 212 -16.52 20.24 -17.04
C SER A 212 -16.16 19.00 -16.21
N ILE A 213 -15.21 18.22 -16.71
CA ILE A 213 -14.60 17.11 -15.96
C ILE A 213 -13.30 17.61 -15.35
N HIS A 214 -13.10 17.30 -14.07
CA HIS A 214 -11.82 17.50 -13.40
C HIS A 214 -11.17 16.14 -13.20
N LEU A 215 -10.03 15.93 -13.88
CA LEU A 215 -9.24 14.72 -13.74
C LEU A 215 -8.31 14.86 -12.54
N ILE A 216 -8.44 13.94 -11.58
CA ILE A 216 -7.56 13.85 -10.42
C ILE A 216 -6.90 12.48 -10.46
N ALA A 217 -5.59 12.47 -10.65
CA ALA A 217 -4.76 11.27 -10.61
C ALA A 217 -3.49 11.58 -9.81
N ARG A 218 -2.93 10.57 -9.13
CA ARG A 218 -1.59 10.70 -8.56
C ARG A 218 -0.55 10.72 -9.67
N ASP A 219 -0.66 9.77 -10.59
CA ASP A 219 0.22 9.62 -11.75
C ASP A 219 -0.60 9.76 -13.04
N PHE A 220 -0.14 10.63 -13.94
CA PHE A 220 -0.68 10.79 -15.29
C PHE A 220 0.14 9.97 -16.28
N PRO A 221 -0.37 9.64 -17.48
CA PRO A 221 0.31 8.76 -18.46
C PRO A 221 1.73 9.18 -18.85
N ASN A 222 1.99 10.48 -18.85
CA ASN A 222 3.30 11.05 -19.13
C ASN A 222 4.29 10.91 -17.96
N THR A 223 3.82 10.47 -16.79
CA THR A 223 4.64 10.23 -15.61
C THR A 223 5.16 8.80 -15.64
N THR A 224 6.48 8.65 -15.70
CA THR A 224 7.11 7.36 -15.41
C THR A 224 7.42 7.31 -13.91
N SER A 225 6.62 6.55 -13.17
CA SER A 225 6.80 6.31 -11.73
C SER A 225 6.82 4.82 -11.50
N LEU A 226 7.83 4.29 -10.84
CA LEU A 226 7.95 2.85 -10.60
C LEU A 226 6.69 2.22 -9.97
N ASN A 227 5.85 3.02 -9.30
CA ASN A 227 4.59 2.60 -8.68
C ASN A 227 3.36 2.77 -9.59
N TYR A 228 3.53 3.15 -10.86
CA TYR A 228 2.47 3.35 -11.84
C TYR A 228 2.71 2.44 -13.04
N ALA A 229 2.16 1.23 -13.01
CA ALA A 229 2.48 0.21 -14.03
C ALA A 229 2.00 0.58 -15.44
N SER A 230 1.00 1.46 -15.59
CA SER A 230 0.32 1.71 -16.87
C SER A 230 1.25 2.12 -18.03
N PRO A 231 2.26 3.00 -17.87
CA PRO A 231 3.18 3.36 -18.95
C PRO A 231 4.06 2.19 -19.44
N TRP A 232 4.21 1.13 -18.65
CA TRP A 232 4.97 -0.06 -19.05
C TRP A 232 4.09 -1.27 -19.36
N ALA A 233 2.80 -1.21 -19.01
CA ALA A 233 1.86 -2.27 -19.30
C ALA A 233 1.47 -2.23 -20.78
N GLY A 234 1.41 -3.40 -21.42
CA GLY A 234 0.62 -3.55 -22.63
C GLY A 234 -0.85 -3.71 -22.25
N ALA A 235 -1.76 -3.12 -23.03
CA ALA A 235 -3.19 -3.43 -22.91
C ALA A 235 -3.67 -4.03 -24.23
N HIS A 236 -4.52 -5.04 -24.15
CA HIS A 236 -5.13 -5.67 -25.32
C HIS A 236 -6.55 -6.10 -24.99
N TYR A 237 -7.36 -6.25 -26.02
CA TYR A 237 -8.68 -6.84 -25.89
C TYR A 237 -8.61 -8.36 -25.96
N ARG A 238 -9.34 -9.03 -25.06
CA ARG A 238 -9.50 -10.48 -25.06
C ARG A 238 -10.91 -10.83 -24.54
N PRO A 239 -11.73 -11.58 -25.31
CA PRO A 239 -12.98 -12.12 -24.78
C PRO A 239 -12.73 -13.12 -23.65
N VAL A 240 -13.65 -13.19 -22.71
CA VAL A 240 -13.60 -14.16 -21.62
C VAL A 240 -14.98 -14.80 -21.49
N PRO A 241 -15.21 -15.98 -22.09
CA PRO A 241 -16.47 -16.70 -21.96
C PRO A 241 -16.87 -16.87 -20.49
N GLY A 242 -18.10 -16.46 -20.17
CA GLY A 242 -18.65 -16.59 -18.83
C GLY A 242 -20.18 -16.59 -18.84
N SER A 243 -20.78 -17.42 -17.99
CA SER A 243 -22.23 -17.65 -17.96
C SER A 243 -22.95 -16.93 -16.82
N THR A 244 -22.22 -16.32 -15.88
CA THR A 244 -22.84 -15.59 -14.77
C THR A 244 -23.47 -14.28 -15.26
N PRO A 245 -24.54 -13.77 -14.62
CA PRO A 245 -25.13 -12.47 -15.00
C PRO A 245 -24.13 -11.31 -14.98
N GLN A 246 -23.14 -11.36 -14.09
CA GLN A 246 -22.05 -10.38 -14.05
C GLN A 246 -21.15 -10.51 -15.28
N ALA A 247 -20.71 -11.73 -15.61
CA ALA A 247 -19.86 -11.98 -16.78
C ALA A 247 -20.54 -11.55 -18.09
N VAL A 248 -21.83 -11.88 -18.28
CA VAL A 248 -22.61 -11.46 -19.45
C VAL A 248 -22.69 -9.93 -19.58
N ARG A 249 -22.83 -9.22 -18.46
CA ARG A 249 -22.82 -7.76 -18.44
C ARG A 249 -21.45 -7.20 -18.82
N GLU A 250 -20.39 -7.74 -18.24
CA GLU A 250 -19.00 -7.32 -18.49
C GLU A 250 -18.59 -7.61 -19.95
N GLU A 251 -18.96 -8.76 -20.48
CA GLU A 251 -18.83 -9.16 -21.89
C GLU A 251 -19.49 -8.13 -22.83
N THR A 252 -20.71 -7.70 -22.51
CA THR A 252 -21.42 -6.68 -23.29
C THR A 252 -20.67 -5.35 -23.31
N GLN A 253 -20.16 -4.90 -22.16
CA GLN A 253 -19.36 -3.68 -22.05
C GLN A 253 -18.01 -3.80 -22.78
N ALA A 254 -17.39 -4.98 -22.70
CA ALA A 254 -16.13 -5.28 -23.37
C ALA A 254 -16.31 -5.25 -24.90
N LYS A 255 -17.42 -5.78 -25.43
CA LYS A 255 -17.76 -5.71 -26.86
C LYS A 255 -17.94 -4.27 -27.35
N GLU A 256 -18.62 -3.42 -26.59
CA GLU A 256 -18.71 -1.99 -26.92
C GLU A 256 -17.33 -1.32 -26.93
N THR A 257 -16.49 -1.63 -25.94
CA THR A 257 -15.12 -1.13 -25.86
C THR A 257 -14.29 -1.58 -27.08
N TYR A 258 -14.39 -2.85 -27.47
CA TYR A 258 -13.73 -3.38 -28.66
C TYR A 258 -14.17 -2.65 -29.94
N ARG A 259 -15.47 -2.41 -30.13
CA ARG A 259 -15.98 -1.68 -31.30
C ARG A 259 -15.39 -0.27 -31.38
N TYR A 260 -15.37 0.44 -30.25
CA TYR A 260 -14.76 1.77 -30.17
C TYR A 260 -13.26 1.74 -30.50
N LEU A 261 -12.50 0.83 -29.88
CA LEU A 261 -11.05 0.73 -30.10
C LEU A 261 -10.71 0.32 -31.54
N LYS A 262 -11.50 -0.57 -32.14
CA LYS A 262 -11.36 -0.96 -33.55
C LYS A 262 -11.61 0.23 -34.48
N GLN A 263 -12.65 1.03 -34.19
CA GLN A 263 -12.92 2.26 -34.93
C GLN A 263 -11.76 3.26 -34.77
N LEU A 264 -11.29 3.46 -33.53
CA LEU A 264 -10.20 4.39 -33.21
C LEU A 264 -8.91 4.02 -33.96
N ALA A 265 -8.55 2.73 -33.97
CA ALA A 265 -7.39 2.22 -34.72
C ALA A 265 -7.47 2.52 -36.22
N SER A 266 -8.68 2.54 -36.79
CA SER A 266 -8.89 2.86 -38.21
C SER A 266 -8.98 4.35 -38.51
N SER A 267 -9.48 5.15 -37.56
CA SER A 267 -9.71 6.58 -37.74
C SER A 267 -8.54 7.47 -37.33
N ASP A 268 -7.72 7.01 -36.38
CA ASP A 268 -6.60 7.75 -35.84
C ASP A 268 -5.40 6.83 -35.57
N VAL A 269 -4.46 6.82 -36.52
CA VAL A 269 -3.22 6.05 -36.43
C VAL A 269 -2.30 6.56 -35.32
N SER A 270 -2.48 7.80 -34.86
CA SER A 270 -1.69 8.38 -33.76
C SER A 270 -2.20 8.02 -32.37
N SER A 271 -3.37 7.39 -32.28
CA SER A 271 -4.00 6.99 -31.01
C SER A 271 -3.21 5.95 -30.19
N GLY A 272 -2.18 5.33 -30.77
CA GLY A 272 -1.46 4.23 -30.12
C GLY A 272 -2.22 2.91 -30.09
N VAL A 273 -3.38 2.82 -30.76
CA VAL A 273 -4.20 1.61 -30.87
C VAL A 273 -3.96 0.94 -32.22
N ALA A 274 -3.72 -0.37 -32.23
CA ALA A 274 -3.50 -1.14 -33.45
C ALA A 274 -4.32 -2.44 -33.44
N VAL A 275 -4.83 -2.81 -34.62
CA VAL A 275 -5.40 -4.15 -34.84
C VAL A 275 -4.25 -5.11 -35.15
N VAL A 276 -4.20 -6.23 -34.44
CA VAL A 276 -3.15 -7.25 -34.53
C VAL A 276 -3.77 -8.65 -34.47
N GLU A 277 -3.08 -9.65 -35.02
CA GLU A 277 -3.50 -11.05 -34.85
C GLU A 277 -3.23 -11.50 -33.41
N GLY A 278 -4.28 -12.01 -32.75
CA GLY A 278 -4.22 -12.69 -31.47
C GLY A 278 -4.28 -14.21 -31.66
N ILE A 279 -3.42 -14.92 -30.94
CA ILE A 279 -3.44 -16.39 -30.85
C ILE A 279 -3.53 -16.76 -29.38
N GLU A 280 -4.59 -17.48 -29.00
CA GLU A 280 -4.76 -17.98 -27.64
C GLU A 280 -4.51 -19.49 -27.58
N HIS A 281 -3.78 -19.92 -26.55
CA HIS A 281 -3.54 -21.32 -26.23
C HIS A 281 -3.86 -21.59 -24.76
N LEU A 282 -4.70 -22.59 -24.51
CA LEU A 282 -5.06 -23.04 -23.16
C LEU A 282 -4.72 -24.53 -23.00
N GLU A 283 -3.83 -24.82 -22.06
CA GLU A 283 -3.51 -26.20 -21.64
C GLU A 283 -4.64 -26.81 -20.79
N ASN A 284 -5.23 -26.01 -19.91
CA ASN A 284 -6.34 -26.42 -19.06
C ASN A 284 -7.53 -25.44 -19.18
N PRO A 285 -8.28 -25.48 -20.29
CA PRO A 285 -9.38 -24.56 -20.53
C PRO A 285 -10.52 -24.75 -19.51
N PRO A 286 -11.11 -23.68 -18.97
CA PRO A 286 -12.36 -23.74 -18.23
C PRO A 286 -13.50 -24.35 -19.06
N ALA A 287 -14.56 -24.80 -18.39
CA ALA A 287 -15.69 -25.48 -19.04
C ALA A 287 -16.36 -24.61 -20.11
N GLU A 288 -16.41 -23.30 -19.89
CA GLU A 288 -17.00 -22.30 -20.78
C GLU A 288 -16.26 -22.19 -22.13
N TYR A 289 -14.96 -22.52 -22.16
CA TYR A 289 -14.17 -22.53 -23.40
C TYR A 289 -14.38 -23.83 -24.20
N LEU A 290 -14.86 -24.89 -23.54
CA LEU A 290 -15.18 -26.15 -24.18
C LEU A 290 -16.60 -26.16 -24.77
N ASP A 291 -17.48 -25.29 -24.28
CA ASP A 291 -18.82 -25.10 -24.81
C ASP A 291 -18.82 -24.27 -26.11
N GLU A 292 -19.33 -24.84 -27.20
CA GLU A 292 -19.31 -24.20 -28.52
C GLU A 292 -20.20 -22.95 -28.57
N GLN A 293 -21.33 -22.97 -27.87
CA GLN A 293 -22.25 -21.84 -27.84
C GLN A 293 -21.60 -20.65 -27.12
N SER A 294 -21.05 -20.86 -25.92
CA SER A 294 -20.35 -19.85 -25.13
C SER A 294 -19.18 -19.23 -25.91
N VAL A 295 -18.40 -20.07 -26.60
CA VAL A 295 -17.30 -19.57 -27.45
C VAL A 295 -17.82 -18.76 -28.62
N ARG A 296 -18.88 -19.20 -29.31
CA ARG A 296 -19.47 -18.45 -30.41
C ARG A 296 -20.04 -17.12 -29.96
N GLU A 297 -20.71 -17.09 -28.81
CA GLU A 297 -21.25 -15.87 -28.22
C GLU A 297 -20.15 -14.88 -27.84
N SER A 298 -19.01 -15.37 -27.34
CA SER A 298 -17.92 -14.52 -26.83
C SER A 298 -16.94 -14.07 -27.91
N TYR A 299 -16.63 -14.92 -28.88
CA TYR A 299 -15.65 -14.64 -29.94
C TYR A 299 -16.26 -14.29 -31.29
N GLY A 300 -17.56 -14.56 -31.50
CA GLY A 300 -18.18 -14.47 -32.83
C GLY A 300 -18.23 -13.08 -33.45
N HIS A 301 -17.99 -12.01 -32.69
CA HIS A 301 -17.89 -10.64 -33.20
C HIS A 301 -16.47 -10.25 -33.65
N LEU A 302 -15.50 -11.14 -33.49
CA LEU A 302 -14.11 -10.89 -33.86
C LEU A 302 -13.83 -11.30 -35.29
N ASP A 303 -13.10 -10.44 -36.00
CA ASP A 303 -12.70 -10.72 -37.38
C ASP A 303 -11.65 -11.85 -37.37
N GLY A 304 -11.66 -12.67 -38.42
CA GLY A 304 -10.68 -13.76 -38.55
C GLY A 304 -10.79 -14.87 -37.50
N PHE A 305 -11.84 -14.88 -36.66
CA PHE A 305 -12.00 -15.89 -35.62
C PHE A 305 -12.05 -17.31 -36.18
N ARG A 306 -11.14 -18.15 -35.70
CA ARG A 306 -11.03 -19.56 -36.07
C ARG A 306 -10.45 -20.40 -34.94
N ARG A 307 -11.02 -21.58 -34.70
CA ARG A 307 -10.40 -22.63 -33.85
C ARG A 307 -9.21 -23.27 -34.56
N LEU A 308 -8.13 -23.46 -33.80
CA LEU A 308 -6.93 -24.14 -34.26
C LEU A 308 -7.09 -25.65 -34.14
N GLY A 309 -6.61 -26.38 -35.15
CA GLY A 309 -6.51 -27.84 -35.10
C GLY A 309 -5.45 -28.30 -34.10
N ARG A 310 -5.46 -29.60 -33.75
CA ARG A 310 -4.44 -30.19 -32.87
C ARG A 310 -3.02 -30.06 -33.44
N ASP A 311 -2.88 -30.16 -34.76
CA ASP A 311 -1.59 -30.06 -35.44
C ASP A 311 -1.08 -28.61 -35.55
N GLU A 312 -1.96 -27.62 -35.36
CA GLU A 312 -1.62 -26.19 -35.33
C GLU A 312 -1.23 -25.72 -33.91
N CYS A 313 -1.52 -26.52 -32.88
CA CYS A 313 -1.29 -26.17 -31.49
C CYS A 313 0.03 -26.74 -30.95
N PRO A 314 0.75 -26.00 -30.09
CA PRO A 314 1.90 -26.55 -29.35
C PRO A 314 1.54 -27.78 -28.51
N ALA A 315 2.54 -28.64 -28.26
CA ALA A 315 2.34 -29.84 -27.44
C ALA A 315 1.79 -29.49 -26.04
N GLY A 316 0.76 -30.21 -25.60
CA GLY A 316 0.08 -29.99 -24.31
C GLY A 316 -1.13 -29.05 -24.36
N VAL A 317 -1.26 -28.22 -25.41
CA VAL A 317 -2.41 -27.31 -25.57
C VAL A 317 -3.66 -28.11 -25.91
N ARG A 318 -4.76 -27.86 -25.17
CA ARG A 318 -6.05 -28.54 -25.34
C ARG A 318 -7.07 -27.71 -26.09
N TRP A 319 -6.92 -26.39 -26.09
CA TRP A 319 -7.80 -25.46 -26.77
C TRP A 319 -6.99 -24.30 -27.36
N GLY A 320 -7.25 -23.96 -28.61
CA GLY A 320 -6.56 -22.87 -29.29
C GLY A 320 -7.44 -22.18 -30.32
N VAL A 321 -7.27 -20.86 -30.44
CA VAL A 321 -7.98 -20.01 -31.40
C VAL A 321 -7.04 -18.94 -31.96
N ARG A 322 -7.36 -18.44 -33.15
CA ARG A 322 -6.78 -17.22 -33.72
C ARG A 322 -7.89 -16.26 -34.12
N TYR A 323 -7.65 -14.97 -34.01
CA TYR A 323 -8.58 -13.89 -34.36
C TYR A 323 -7.86 -12.55 -34.40
N ASP A 324 -8.45 -11.56 -35.06
CA ASP A 324 -7.96 -10.19 -35.00
C ASP A 324 -8.43 -9.52 -33.69
N THR A 325 -7.50 -8.88 -32.99
CA THR A 325 -7.75 -8.17 -31.75
C THR A 325 -7.12 -6.78 -31.77
N VAL A 326 -7.38 -6.00 -30.73
CA VAL A 326 -6.79 -4.69 -30.54
C VAL A 326 -5.72 -4.73 -29.46
N ALA A 327 -4.56 -4.14 -29.74
CA ALA A 327 -3.50 -3.85 -28.79
C ALA A 327 -3.29 -2.33 -28.65
N ILE A 328 -2.93 -1.89 -27.45
CA ILE A 328 -2.75 -0.49 -27.09
C ILE A 328 -1.31 -0.30 -26.62
N ASN A 329 -0.64 0.67 -27.23
CA ASN A 329 0.64 1.19 -26.81
C ASN A 329 0.41 2.25 -25.71
N SER A 330 0.43 1.83 -24.45
CA SER A 330 0.10 2.67 -23.30
C SER A 330 0.93 3.96 -23.16
N PRO A 331 2.23 4.01 -23.54
CA PRO A 331 2.97 5.27 -23.65
C PRO A 331 2.43 6.30 -24.64
N VAL A 332 1.69 5.86 -25.67
CA VAL A 332 1.19 6.71 -26.75
C VAL A 332 -0.29 7.08 -26.57
N TYR A 333 -1.09 6.16 -26.00
CA TYR A 333 -2.53 6.29 -25.79
C TYR A 333 -2.90 7.34 -24.72
#